data_AF-A0A960B884-F1
#
_entry.id   AF-A0A960B884-F1
#
_cell.length_a   1.000
_cell.length_b   1.000
_cell.length_c   1.000
_cell.angle_alpha   90.00
_cell.angle_beta   90.00
_cell.angle_gamma   90.00
#
_symmetry.space_group_name_H-M   'P 1'
#
loop_
_entity.id
_entity.type
_entity.pdbx_description
1 polymer ?
#
loop_
_entity_poly.entity_id
_entity_poly.type
_entity_poly.pdbx_seq_one_letter_code
_entity_poly.pdbx_strand_id
1 'polypeptide(L)'
;SGSSTHADRLANIASVWERDGVLVDPHTADGVQVARRFVRDGVPLVVTETALPVKFAGTIVEAIGREPERPERFAGLEDLPRHVVQLPNDAAALKALIAQRVGT
;
A
#
# COMPACT_ATOMS: atom_id res chain seq x y z
N SER A 1 15.03 16.47 -2.83
CA SER A 1 13.93 15.53 -2.48
C SER A 1 13.01 15.39 -3.69
N GLY A 2 12.25 14.30 -3.78
CA GLY A 2 11.22 14.08 -4.81
C GLY A 2 9.82 14.14 -4.20
N SER A 3 8.81 14.42 -5.02
CA SER A 3 7.41 14.43 -4.63
C SER A 3 6.53 13.91 -5.77
N SER A 4 5.34 13.45 -5.37
CA SER A 4 4.28 12.90 -6.22
C SER A 4 2.93 13.27 -5.61
N THR A 5 2.05 13.84 -6.43
CA THR A 5 0.67 14.13 -6.06
C THR A 5 -0.21 12.89 -6.23
N HIS A 6 -1.46 12.97 -5.77
CA HIS A 6 -2.40 11.88 -6.00
C HIS A 6 -2.66 11.63 -7.50
N ALA A 7 -2.85 12.70 -8.29
CA ALA A 7 -3.02 12.59 -9.74
C ALA A 7 -1.80 11.94 -10.39
N ASP A 8 -0.58 12.27 -9.93
CA ASP A 8 0.62 11.64 -10.47
C ASP A 8 0.69 10.15 -10.14
N ARG A 9 0.28 9.73 -8.94
CA ARG A 9 0.19 8.31 -8.58
C ARG A 9 -0.74 7.54 -9.50
N LEU A 10 -1.94 8.07 -9.76
CA LEU A 10 -2.91 7.43 -10.66
C LEU A 10 -2.32 7.27 -12.06
N ALA A 11 -1.72 8.33 -12.59
CA ALA A 11 -1.07 8.31 -13.90
C ALA A 11 0.10 7.33 -13.96
N ASN A 12 0.91 7.22 -12.90
CA ASN A 12 2.03 6.26 -12.87
C ASN A 12 1.56 4.81 -12.71
N ILE A 13 0.52 4.54 -11.91
CA ILE A 13 -0.08 3.20 -11.81
C ILE A 13 -0.59 2.76 -13.19
N ALA A 14 -1.37 3.61 -13.86
CA ALA A 14 -1.88 3.33 -15.20
C ALA A 14 -0.75 3.14 -16.22
N SER A 15 0.25 4.03 -16.20
CA SER A 15 1.39 3.97 -17.12
C SER A 15 2.22 2.70 -16.97
N VAL A 16 2.48 2.24 -15.74
CA VAL A 16 3.24 0.99 -15.50
C VAL A 16 2.41 -0.21 -15.92
N TRP A 17 1.11 -0.21 -15.62
CA TRP A 17 0.20 -1.27 -16.05
C TRP A 17 0.14 -1.41 -17.58
N GLU A 18 -0.09 -0.29 -18.29
CA GLU A 18 -0.20 -0.28 -19.75
C GLU A 18 1.09 -0.67 -20.47
N ARG A 19 2.25 -0.24 -19.94
CA ARG A 19 3.55 -0.45 -20.59
C ARG A 19 4.16 -1.79 -20.26
N ASP A 20 4.08 -2.18 -18.99
CA ASP A 20 4.89 -3.29 -18.46
C ASP A 20 4.01 -4.50 -18.06
N GLY A 21 2.68 -4.33 -18.03
CA GLY A 21 1.75 -5.39 -17.60
C GLY A 21 1.87 -5.72 -16.11
N VAL A 22 2.52 -4.85 -15.33
CA VAL A 22 2.70 -5.01 -13.89
C VAL A 22 1.82 -4.01 -13.16
N LEU A 23 1.09 -4.48 -12.17
CA LEU A 23 0.28 -3.63 -11.32
C LEU A 23 1.06 -3.27 -10.06
N VAL A 24 1.22 -1.98 -9.79
CA VAL A 24 1.97 -1.45 -8.63
C VAL A 24 1.04 -0.71 -7.68
N ASP A 25 1.38 -0.75 -6.39
CA ASP A 25 0.66 0.01 -5.38
C ASP A 25 1.01 1.52 -5.41
N PRO A 26 0.24 2.37 -4.71
CA PRO A 26 0.49 3.83 -4.68
C PRO A 26 1.91 4.22 -4.20
N HIS A 27 2.49 3.49 -3.25
CA HIS A 27 3.83 3.80 -2.72
C HIS A 27 4.92 3.46 -3.73
N THR A 28 4.77 2.34 -4.43
CA THR A 28 5.68 1.94 -5.51
C THR A 28 5.58 2.89 -6.69
N ALA A 29 4.38 3.36 -7.03
CA ALA A 29 4.16 4.38 -8.05
C ALA A 29 4.86 5.71 -7.73
N ASP A 30 4.82 6.17 -6.46
CA ASP A 30 5.60 7.32 -6.00
C ASP A 30 7.11 7.11 -6.24
N GLY A 31 7.60 5.91 -5.88
CA GLY A 31 8.98 5.50 -6.10
C GLY A 31 9.37 5.56 -7.58
N VAL A 32 8.55 4.97 -8.46
CA VAL A 32 8.75 4.96 -9.93
C VAL A 32 8.80 6.38 -10.48
N GLN A 33 7.88 7.26 -10.08
CA GLN A 33 7.82 8.62 -10.59
C GLN A 33 9.07 9.43 -10.26
N VAL A 34 9.53 9.34 -9.01
CA VAL A 34 10.75 10.05 -8.58
C VAL A 34 11.97 9.42 -9.24
N ALA A 35 12.06 8.09 -9.24
CA ALA A 35 13.17 7.32 -9.79
C ALA A 35 13.44 7.62 -11.27
N ARG A 36 12.40 7.75 -12.10
CA ARG A 36 12.51 8.04 -13.54
C ARG A 36 13.34 9.31 -13.84
N ARG A 37 13.43 10.25 -12.89
CA ARG A 37 14.22 11.50 -13.00
C ARG A 37 15.73 11.28 -12.83
N PHE A 38 16.16 10.11 -12.35
CA PHE A 38 17.54 9.81 -11.97
C PHE A 38 18.13 8.63 -12.76
N VAL A 39 17.47 8.19 -13.82
CA VAL A 39 17.99 7.15 -14.73
C VAL A 39 19.28 7.64 -15.36
N ARG A 40 20.32 6.79 -15.36
CA ARG A 40 21.62 7.07 -15.95
C ARG A 40 22.02 5.90 -16.85
N ASP A 41 22.61 6.21 -17.99
CA ASP A 41 23.05 5.20 -18.96
C ASP A 41 24.03 4.22 -18.31
N GLY A 42 23.79 2.93 -18.52
CA GLY A 42 24.63 1.84 -18.00
C GLY A 42 24.50 1.57 -16.49
N VAL A 43 23.64 2.28 -15.75
CA VAL A 43 23.46 2.07 -14.31
C VAL A 43 22.03 1.57 -14.00
N PRO A 44 21.85 0.32 -13.54
CA PRO A 44 20.55 -0.18 -13.12
C PRO A 44 19.99 0.65 -11.95
N LEU A 45 18.73 1.08 -12.09
CA LEU A 45 17.98 1.72 -11.02
C LEU A 45 16.96 0.71 -10.48
N VAL A 46 16.87 0.61 -9.15
CA VAL A 46 15.93 -0.28 -8.47
C VAL A 46 14.93 0.56 -7.66
N VAL A 47 13.64 0.27 -7.84
CA VAL A 47 12.56 0.77 -6.99
C VAL A 47 12.07 -0.39 -6.13
N THR A 48 12.01 -0.20 -4.82
CA THR A 48 11.50 -1.22 -3.89
C THR A 48 9.99 -1.19 -3.88
N GLU A 49 9.36 -2.32 -4.23
CA GLU A 49 7.92 -2.51 -4.02
C GLU A 49 7.66 -2.72 -2.51
N THR A 50 7.04 -1.73 -1.87
CA THR A 50 6.88 -1.73 -0.39
C THR A 50 5.55 -2.33 0.06
N ALA A 51 4.60 -2.49 -0.85
CA ALA A 51 3.29 -3.09 -0.59
C ALA A 51 2.72 -3.71 -1.86
N LEU A 52 1.88 -4.73 -1.69
CA LEU A 52 1.10 -5.30 -2.79
C LEU A 52 -0.11 -4.39 -3.13
N PRO A 53 -0.52 -4.30 -4.41
CA PRO A 53 -1.67 -3.50 -4.84
C PRO A 53 -2.98 -3.80 -4.09
N VAL A 54 -3.21 -5.06 -3.70
CA VAL A 54 -4.41 -5.50 -2.95
C VAL A 54 -4.60 -4.73 -1.63
N LYS A 55 -3.52 -4.20 -1.03
CA LYS A 55 -3.60 -3.40 0.19
C LYS A 55 -4.25 -2.01 -0.04
N PHE A 56 -4.34 -1.57 -1.29
CA PHE A 56 -4.82 -0.24 -1.70
C PHE A 56 -5.80 -0.32 -2.88
N ALA A 57 -6.69 -1.31 -2.87
CA ALA A 57 -7.59 -1.62 -3.98
C ALA A 57 -8.41 -0.42 -4.51
N GLY A 58 -8.86 0.49 -3.64
CA GLY A 58 -9.58 1.70 -4.06
C GLY A 58 -8.79 2.60 -5.02
N THR A 59 -7.52 2.87 -4.73
CA THR A 59 -6.64 3.66 -5.61
C THR A 59 -6.34 2.94 -6.91
N ILE A 60 -6.26 1.61 -6.87
CA ILE A 60 -6.07 0.79 -8.08
C ILE A 60 -7.31 0.89 -8.98
N VAL A 61 -8.52 0.74 -8.42
CA VAL A 61 -9.77 0.90 -9.17
C VAL A 61 -9.88 2.28 -9.78
N GLU A 62 -9.49 3.32 -9.05
CA GLU A 62 -9.47 4.68 -9.56
C GLU A 62 -8.48 4.85 -10.74
N ALA A 63 -7.30 4.25 -10.65
CA ALA A 63 -6.27 4.39 -11.68
C ALA A 63 -6.57 3.61 -12.97
N ILE A 64 -7.13 2.40 -12.87
CA ILE A 64 -7.25 1.47 -14.00
C ILE A 64 -8.63 0.83 -14.17
N GLY A 65 -9.63 1.21 -13.36
CA GLY A 65 -11.01 0.77 -13.49
C GLY A 65 -11.29 -0.68 -13.08
N ARG A 66 -10.33 -1.37 -12.45
CA ARG A 66 -10.48 -2.77 -12.00
C ARG A 66 -9.83 -3.00 -10.66
N GLU A 67 -10.34 -3.98 -9.92
CA GLU A 67 -9.70 -4.42 -8.68
C GLU A 67 -8.39 -5.16 -8.95
N PRO A 68 -7.39 -5.03 -8.04
CA PRO A 68 -6.20 -5.86 -8.07
C PRO A 68 -6.55 -7.31 -7.74
N GLU A 69 -5.77 -8.25 -8.26
CA GLU A 69 -5.93 -9.65 -7.91
C GLU A 69 -5.63 -9.88 -6.43
N ARG A 70 -6.52 -10.63 -5.76
CA ARG A 70 -6.33 -11.04 -4.37
C ARG A 70 -5.56 -12.36 -4.33
N PRO A 71 -4.42 -12.42 -3.63
CA PRO A 71 -3.76 -13.69 -3.37
C PRO A 71 -4.71 -14.67 -2.66
N GLU A 72 -4.79 -15.91 -3.14
CA GLU A 72 -5.74 -16.92 -2.66
C GLU A 72 -5.74 -17.11 -1.13
N ARG A 73 -4.55 -17.04 -0.50
CA ARG A 73 -4.38 -17.11 0.96
C ARG A 73 -5.14 -16.04 1.76
N PHE A 74 -5.61 -14.97 1.10
CA PHE A 74 -6.38 -13.88 1.70
C PHE A 74 -7.86 -13.89 1.29
N ALA A 75 -8.31 -14.90 0.52
CA ALA A 75 -9.72 -15.03 0.18
C ALA A 75 -10.58 -15.15 1.44
N GLY A 76 -11.65 -14.34 1.54
CA GLY A 76 -12.55 -14.31 2.69
C GLY A 76 -11.96 -13.74 3.99
N LEU A 77 -10.77 -13.13 3.95
CA LEU A 77 -10.12 -12.58 5.16
C LEU A 77 -11.02 -11.56 5.89
N GLU A 78 -11.74 -10.73 5.14
CA GLU A 78 -12.65 -9.71 5.68
C GLU A 78 -13.91 -10.30 6.32
N ASP A 79 -14.28 -11.54 5.97
CA ASP A 79 -15.46 -12.22 6.50
C ASP A 79 -15.18 -12.90 7.86
N LEU A 80 -13.91 -12.99 8.26
CA LEU A 80 -13.52 -13.62 9.53
C LEU A 80 -13.86 -12.73 10.74
N PRO A 81 -14.20 -13.34 11.90
CA PRO A 81 -14.41 -12.60 13.14
C PRO A 81 -13.19 -11.75 13.51
N ARG A 82 -13.43 -10.49 13.88
CA ARG A 82 -12.38 -9.56 14.34
C ARG A 82 -12.34 -9.52 15.87
N HIS A 83 -11.18 -9.78 16.45
CA HIS A 83 -10.94 -9.66 17.89
C HIS A 83 -10.30 -8.31 18.20
N VAL A 84 -11.11 -7.27 18.40
CA VAL A 84 -10.67 -5.88 18.60
C VAL A 84 -11.29 -5.33 19.89
N VAL A 85 -10.50 -4.61 20.68
CA VAL A 85 -10.97 -3.86 21.86
C VAL A 85 -11.00 -2.38 21.50
N GLN A 86 -12.16 -1.75 21.57
CA GLN A 86 -12.29 -0.31 21.40
C GLN A 86 -11.75 0.40 22.64
N LEU A 87 -10.92 1.43 22.44
CA LEU A 87 -10.34 2.23 23.52
C LEU A 87 -10.51 3.72 23.21
N PRO A 88 -10.70 4.57 24.23
CA PRO A 88 -10.54 6.01 24.05
C PRO A 88 -9.08 6.33 23.67
N ASN A 89 -8.86 7.49 23.04
CA ASN A 89 -7.53 8.03 22.79
C ASN A 89 -6.87 8.51 24.10
N ASP A 90 -6.59 7.57 25.00
CA ASP A 90 -6.08 7.78 26.33
C ASP A 90 -5.00 6.73 26.66
N ALA A 91 -3.81 7.21 26.99
CA ALA A 91 -2.68 6.36 27.35
C ALA A 91 -2.90 5.55 28.65
N ALA A 92 -3.65 6.09 29.62
CA ALA A 92 -3.96 5.40 30.87
C ALA A 92 -4.89 4.19 30.62
N ALA A 93 -5.91 4.36 29.77
CA ALA A 93 -6.80 3.28 29.37
C ALA A 93 -6.04 2.14 28.65
N LEU A 94 -5.10 2.50 27.75
CA LEU A 94 -4.23 1.52 27.08
C LEU A 94 -3.33 0.77 28.06
N LYS A 95 -2.69 1.47 29.00
CA LYS A 95 -1.84 0.85 30.03
C LYS A 95 -2.62 -0.13 30.91
N ALA A 96 -3.82 0.25 31.33
CA ALA A 96 -4.69 -0.62 32.13
C ALA A 96 -5.08 -1.90 31.36
N LEU A 97 -5.44 -1.78 30.06
CA LEU A 97 -5.73 -2.94 29.22
C LEU A 97 -4.51 -3.86 29.09
N ILE A 98 -3.32 -3.30 28.87
CA ILE A 98 -2.08 -4.09 28.79
C ILE A 98 -1.86 -4.87 30.10
N ALA A 99 -1.89 -4.19 31.25
CA ALA A 99 -1.72 -4.82 32.57
C ALA A 99 -2.72 -5.96 32.81
N GLN A 100 -4.01 -5.72 32.49
CA GLN A 100 -5.06 -6.73 32.60
C GLN A 100 -4.80 -7.98 31.73
N ARG A 101 -4.21 -7.82 30.54
CA ARG A 101 -3.98 -8.91 29.58
C ARG A 101 -2.72 -9.72 29.85
N VAL A 102 -1.68 -9.10 30.40
CA VAL A 102 -0.41 -9.78 30.70
C VAL A 102 -0.38 -10.45 32.08
N GLY A 103 -1.38 -10.21 32.93
CA GLY A 103 -1.55 -10.94 34.19
C GLY A 103 -0.50 -10.62 35.26
N THR A 104 -0.14 -9.35 35.42
CA THR A 104 0.64 -8.86 36.58
C THR A 104 -0.26 -8.52 37.75
#